data_AF-A0A3D0NJ54-F1
#
_entry.id   AF-A0A3D0NJ54-F1
#
_cell.length_a   1.000
_cell.length_b   1.000
_cell.length_c   1.000
_cell.angle_alpha   90.00
_cell.angle_beta   90.00
_cell.angle_gamma   90.00
#
_symmetry.space_group_name_H-M   'P 1'
#
loop_
_entity.id
_entity.type
_entity.pdbx_description
1 polymer ?
#
loop_
_entity_poly.entity_id
_entity_poly.type
_entity_poly.pdbx_seq_one_letter_code
_entity_poly.pdbx_strand_id
1 'polypeptide(L)' 'MTAAASTKAKALLDQEGRDDLALRIAVQPGGCAGLRYNLFFDDR' A
#
# COMPACT_ATOMS: atom_id res chain seq x y z
N MET A 1 9.29 1.37 -14.28
CA MET A 1 8.01 1.81 -13.67
C MET A 1 7.38 2.83 -14.61
N THR A 2 6.16 2.63 -15.11
CA THR A 2 5.59 3.46 -16.19
C THR A 2 4.91 4.72 -15.63
N ALA A 3 5.20 5.88 -16.24
CA ALA A 3 4.67 7.18 -15.79
C ALA A 3 3.14 7.24 -15.81
N ALA A 4 2.50 6.52 -16.76
CA ALA A 4 1.05 6.43 -16.87
C ALA A 4 0.39 5.80 -15.64
N ALA A 5 1.06 4.85 -14.97
CA ALA A 5 0.52 4.22 -13.76
C ALA A 5 0.56 5.18 -12.56
N SER A 6 1.62 5.98 -12.41
CA SER A 6 1.73 6.98 -11.35
C SER A 6 0.67 8.07 -11.44
N THR A 7 0.37 8.58 -12.64
CA THR A 7 -0.67 9.61 -12.82
C THR A 7 -2.05 9.08 -12.44
N LYS A 8 -2.36 7.83 -12.78
CA LYS A 8 -3.66 7.23 -12.47
C LYS A 8 -3.80 6.92 -10.98
N ALA A 9 -2.73 6.46 -10.32
CA ALA A 9 -2.73 6.28 -8.87
C ALA A 9 -2.93 7.62 -8.12
N LYS A 10 -2.26 8.69 -8.57
CA LYS A 10 -2.42 10.03 -7.99
C LYS A 10 -3.84 10.57 -8.16
N ALA A 11 -4.41 10.45 -9.35
CA ALA A 11 -5.77 10.91 -9.61
C ALA A 11 -6.84 10.16 -8.77
N LEU A 12 -6.61 8.88 -8.46
CA LEU A 12 -7.48 8.09 -7.59
C LEU A 12 -7.36 8.50 -6.12
N LEU A 13 -6.15 8.88 -5.67
CA LEU A 13 -5.92 9.42 -4.32
C LEU A 13 -6.56 10.81 -4.16
N ASP A 14 -6.37 11.70 -5.14
CA ASP A 14 -6.94 13.06 -5.12
C ASP A 14 -8.49 13.05 -5.12
N GLN A 15 -9.12 12.00 -5.66
CA GLN A 15 -10.60 11.83 -5.66
C GLN A 15 -11.18 11.39 -4.32
N GLU A 16 -10.41 10.69 -3.48
CA GLU A 16 -10.86 10.25 -2.16
C GLU A 16 -10.67 11.33 -1.07
N GLY A 17 -9.93 12.41 -1.37
CA GLY A 17 -9.69 13.51 -0.42
C GLY A 17 -8.98 13.07 0.87
N ARG A 18 -8.22 11.96 0.80
CA ARG A 18 -7.56 11.33 1.95
C ARG A 18 -6.08 11.16 1.67
N ASP A 19 -5.35 12.19 2.03
CA ASP A 19 -3.89 12.32 1.91
C ASP A 19 -3.16 11.77 3.15
N ASP A 20 -3.93 11.27 4.12
CA ASP A 20 -3.51 10.91 5.47
C ASP A 20 -3.26 9.41 5.66
N LEU A 21 -3.60 8.57 4.67
CA LEU A 21 -3.43 7.12 4.76
C LEU A 21 -2.04 6.68 4.28
N ALA A 22 -1.32 5.94 5.13
CA ALA A 22 -0.02 5.35 4.81
C ALA A 22 -0.14 3.86 4.51
N LEU A 23 0.56 3.37 3.47
CA LEU A 23 0.70 1.94 3.19
C LEU A 23 1.65 1.31 4.21
N ARG A 24 1.14 0.40 5.06
CA ARG A 24 1.93 -0.37 6.02
C ARG A 24 2.12 -1.81 5.55
N ILE A 25 3.33 -2.31 5.75
CA ILE A 25 3.72 -3.69 5.44
C ILE A 25 4.08 -4.39 6.75
N ALA A 26 3.30 -5.39 7.13
CA ALA A 26 3.60 -6.25 8.28
C ALA A 26 4.19 -7.58 7.80
N VAL A 27 5.30 -7.99 8.42
CA VAL A 27 5.95 -9.27 8.12
C VAL A 27 5.71 -10.22 9.29
N GLN A 28 5.14 -11.39 9.01
CA GLN A 28 4.95 -12.44 9.99
C GLN A 28 5.73 -13.70 9.59
N PRO A 29 6.36 -14.39 10.54
CA PRO A 29 6.99 -15.68 10.27
C PRO A 29 5.92 -16.71 9.87
N GLY A 30 6.04 -17.29 8.68
CA GLY A 30 5.09 -18.26 8.12
C GLY A 30 5.44 -19.72 8.40
N GLY A 31 6.39 -20.00 9.30
CA GLY A 31 6.92 -21.35 9.56
C GLY A 31 7.86 -21.82 8.45
N CYS A 32 7.82 -23.11 8.08
CA CYS A 32 8.70 -23.70 7.06
C CYS A 32 8.49 -23.18 5.62
N ALA A 33 7.42 -22.44 5.36
CA ALA A 33 7.06 -21.94 4.03
C ALA A 33 7.58 -20.51 3.74
N GLY A 34 8.30 -19.88 4.68
CA GLY A 34 8.89 -18.53 4.51
C GLY A 34 8.16 -17.41 5.25
N LEU A 35 8.35 -16.17 4.80
CA LEU A 35 7.77 -14.96 5.39
C LEU A 35 6.41 -14.63 4.75
N ARG A 36 5.43 -14.25 5.58
CA ARG A 36 4.12 -13.76 5.13
C ARG A 36 4.12 -12.23 5.16
N TYR A 37 3.70 -11.61 4.06
CA TYR A 37 3.60 -10.16 3.92
C TYR A 37 2.13 -9.75 3.92
N ASN A 38 1.74 -8.90 4.85
CA ASN A 38 0.40 -8.33 4.93
C ASN A 38 0.48 -6.84 4.58
N LEU A 39 -0.35 -6.38 3.64
CA LEU A 39 -0.40 -5.00 3.18
C LEU A 39 -1.74 -4.38 3.54
N PHE A 40 -1.73 -3.25 4.24
CA PHE A 40 -2.93 -2.51 4.60
C PHE A 40 -2.64 -1.00 4.64
N PHE A 41 -3.68 -0.20 4.44
CA PHE A 41 -3.64 1.25 4.61
C PHE A 41 -4.13 1.60 6.01
N ASP A 42 -3.45 2.52 6.67
CA ASP A 42 -3.71 2.91 8.07
C ASP A 42 -3.55 4.43 8.22
N ASP A 43 -4.32 5.04 9.11
CA ASP A 43 -4.43 6.50 9.31
C ASP A 43 -3.47 7.05 10.37
N ARG A 44 -3.04 6.25 11.35
CA ARG A 44 -1.73 6.28 12.06
C ARG A 44 -1.78 5.50 13.36
#